data_AF-A0A9N9GQC7-F1
#
_entry.id   AF-A0A9N9GQC7-F1
#
_cell.length_a   1.000
_cell.length_b   1.000
_cell.length_c   1.000
_cell.angle_alpha   90.00
_cell.angle_beta   90.00
_cell.angle_gamma   90.00
#
_symmetry.space_group_name_H-M   'P 1'
#
loop_
_entity.id
_entity.type
_entity.pdbx_description
1 polymer ?
#
loop_
_entity_poly.entity_id
_entity_poly.type
_entity_poly.pdbx_seq_one_letter_code
_entity_poly.pdbx_strand_id
1 'polypeptide(L)'
;KLDDNEISNEGDESDEDESKALRTSFVWDFFITDHDTEIDVVYAICQINGCTRKYAHHGSTTNYTKYLRDNHHITNASLSSKTPEEISNLK
;
A
#
# COMPACT_ATOMS: atom_id res chain seq x y z
N LYS A 1 -8.62 -35.21 1.71
CA LYS A 1 -8.83 -34.08 2.64
C LYS A 1 -7.59 -33.24 2.51
N LEU A 2 -7.74 -32.02 2.01
CA LEU A 2 -6.62 -31.15 1.66
C LEU A 2 -5.94 -30.64 2.93
N ASP A 3 -4.62 -30.56 2.82
CA ASP A 3 -3.62 -30.16 3.79
C ASP A 3 -3.70 -28.67 4.13
N ASP A 4 -3.64 -28.33 5.42
CA ASP A 4 -3.39 -26.97 5.89
C ASP A 4 -1.92 -26.86 6.29
N ASN A 5 -1.16 -26.32 5.33
CA ASN A 5 0.26 -26.06 5.37
C ASN A 5 0.59 -24.91 6.34
N GLU A 6 1.31 -25.26 7.40
CA GLU A 6 1.95 -24.38 8.38
C GLU A 6 2.99 -23.49 7.69
N ILE A 7 2.90 -22.18 7.85
CA ILE A 7 3.99 -21.26 7.52
C ILE A 7 4.31 -20.43 8.76
N SER A 8 5.43 -20.81 9.36
CA SER A 8 6.16 -20.12 10.41
C SER A 8 6.83 -18.88 9.84
N ASN A 9 6.55 -17.72 10.43
CA ASN A 9 7.26 -16.49 10.14
C ASN A 9 8.44 -16.37 11.10
N GLU A 10 9.64 -16.70 10.63
CA GLU A 10 10.89 -16.34 11.29
C GLU A 10 11.36 -15.00 10.69
N GLY A 11 11.60 -14.03 11.56
CA GLY A 11 12.15 -12.73 11.19
C GLY A 11 13.67 -12.79 11.03
N ASP A 12 14.20 -11.96 10.15
CA ASP A 12 15.62 -11.61 10.10
C ASP A 12 15.78 -10.16 9.63
N GLU A 13 16.62 -9.42 10.36
CA GLU A 13 16.86 -7.98 10.26
C GLU A 13 17.68 -7.62 9.01
N SER A 14 17.21 -6.63 8.24
CA SER A 14 18.00 -5.89 7.25
C SER A 14 17.30 -4.58 6.91
N ASP A 15 17.78 -3.46 7.45
CA ASP A 15 17.21 -2.10 7.38
C ASP A 15 17.11 -1.46 5.96
N GLU A 16 17.16 -2.25 4.88
CA GLU A 16 16.88 -1.80 3.50
C GLU A 16 15.72 -2.58 2.82
N ASP A 17 15.12 -3.56 3.52
CA ASP A 17 14.05 -4.42 3.00
C ASP A 17 12.63 -4.03 3.48
N GLU A 18 12.48 -2.99 4.31
CA GLU A 18 11.16 -2.57 4.80
C GLU A 18 10.22 -2.12 3.65
N SER A 19 10.79 -1.52 2.60
CA SER A 19 10.04 -1.09 1.39
C SER A 19 9.52 -2.24 0.52
N LYS A 20 10.10 -3.45 0.63
CA LYS A 20 9.61 -4.64 -0.11
C LYS A 20 8.60 -5.44 0.71
N ALA A 21 8.79 -5.53 2.02
CA ALA A 21 7.83 -6.20 2.92
C ALA A 21 6.47 -5.48 2.97
N LEU A 22 6.43 -4.14 2.81
CA LEU A 22 5.18 -3.38 2.71
C LEU A 22 4.41 -3.67 1.41
N ARG A 23 5.05 -4.19 0.34
CA ARG A 23 4.42 -4.41 -0.98
C ARG A 23 3.41 -5.56 -1.06
N THR A 24 3.06 -6.21 0.04
CA THR A 24 2.02 -7.25 0.03
C THR A 24 0.64 -6.70 -0.35
N SER A 25 0.42 -5.38 -0.26
CA SER A 25 -0.85 -4.73 -0.60
C SER A 25 -0.74 -3.83 -1.83
N PHE A 26 -1.62 -4.03 -2.83
CA PHE A 26 -1.74 -3.19 -4.05
C PHE A 26 -1.91 -1.70 -3.78
N VAL A 27 -2.36 -1.38 -2.57
CA VAL A 27 -2.53 -0.05 -2.02
C VAL A 27 -1.27 0.81 -2.19
N TRP A 28 -0.09 0.22 -2.00
CA TRP A 28 1.19 0.92 -2.07
C TRP A 28 1.64 1.23 -3.50
N ASP A 29 0.93 0.73 -4.50
CA ASP A 29 1.09 1.29 -5.82
C ASP A 29 0.62 2.74 -5.81
N PHE A 30 -0.44 3.09 -5.09
CA PHE A 30 -1.06 4.43 -5.12
C PHE A 30 -0.73 5.32 -3.93
N PHE A 31 0.07 4.83 -2.99
CA PHE A 31 0.45 5.55 -1.78
C PHE A 31 1.96 5.53 -1.61
N ILE A 32 2.49 6.65 -1.15
CA ILE A 32 3.87 6.74 -0.65
C ILE A 32 3.84 7.01 0.85
N THR A 33 4.92 6.65 1.55
CA THR A 33 5.16 7.06 2.93
C THR A 33 5.98 8.34 2.98
N ASP A 34 5.66 9.20 3.93
CA ASP A 34 6.39 10.44 4.24
C ASP A 34 6.55 10.54 5.76
N HIS A 35 7.79 10.53 6.25
CA HIS A 35 8.08 10.57 7.69
C HIS A 35 8.32 12.01 8.13
N ASP A 36 7.40 12.51 8.95
CA ASP A 36 7.58 13.78 9.63
C ASP A 36 8.40 13.55 10.90
N THR A 37 9.68 13.86 10.84
CA THR A 37 10.64 13.65 11.92
C THR A 37 10.50 14.63 13.07
N GLU A 38 9.81 15.76 12.88
CA GLU A 38 9.59 16.75 13.95
C GLU A 38 8.58 16.25 14.99
N ILE A 39 7.55 15.54 14.52
CA ILE A 39 6.47 15.00 15.36
C ILE A 39 6.47 13.47 15.45
N ASP A 40 7.45 12.81 14.82
CA ASP A 40 7.60 11.37 14.74
C ASP A 40 6.34 10.65 14.24
N VAL A 41 5.81 11.11 13.10
CA VAL A 41 4.61 10.54 12.47
C VAL A 41 4.91 10.16 11.03
N VAL A 42 4.62 8.90 10.67
CA VAL A 42 4.62 8.46 9.27
C VAL A 42 3.26 8.72 8.65
N TYR A 43 3.23 9.42 7.52
CA TYR A 43 2.03 9.64 6.72
C TYR A 43 2.01 8.71 5.51
N ALA A 44 0.82 8.23 5.13
CA ALA A 44 0.57 7.65 3.82
C ALA A 44 -0.15 8.69 2.95
N ILE A 45 0.47 9.03 1.81
CA ILE A 45 -0.01 10.08 0.90
C ILE A 45 -0.46 9.45 -0.41
N CYS A 46 -1.71 9.70 -0.80
CA CYS A 46 -2.25 9.22 -2.07
C CYS A 46 -1.61 9.98 -3.24
N GLN A 47 -1.12 9.23 -4.23
CA GLN A 47 -0.45 9.76 -5.42
C GLN A 47 -1.37 9.86 -6.65
N ILE A 48 -2.67 9.62 -6.53
CA ILE A 48 -3.56 9.72 -7.70
C ILE A 48 -3.69 11.17 -8.16
N ASN A 49 -3.65 11.38 -9.47
CA ASN A 49 -3.73 12.71 -10.07
C ASN A 49 -4.91 13.53 -9.54
N GLY A 50 -4.62 14.72 -9.00
CA GLY A 50 -5.62 15.62 -8.42
C GLY A 50 -6.10 15.24 -7.00
N CYS A 51 -5.49 14.23 -6.38
CA CYS A 51 -5.78 13.83 -5.01
C CYS A 51 -4.87 14.55 -4.00
N THR A 52 -5.42 14.96 -2.87
CA THR A 52 -4.69 15.61 -1.77
C THR A 52 -4.81 14.85 -0.45
N ARG A 53 -5.30 13.60 -0.49
CA ARG A 53 -5.59 12.83 0.73
C ARG A 53 -4.30 12.26 1.33
N LYS A 54 -4.11 12.52 2.62
CA LYS A 54 -3.09 11.88 3.46
C LYS A 54 -3.69 11.30 4.75
N TYR A 55 -3.05 10.28 5.30
CA TYR A 55 -3.42 9.61 6.56
C TYR A 55 -2.20 9.43 7.44
N ALA A 56 -2.34 9.56 8.76
CA ALA A 56 -1.32 9.01 9.66
C ALA A 56 -1.33 7.48 9.54
N HIS A 57 -0.16 6.89 9.34
CA HIS A 57 0.01 5.46 9.15
C HIS A 57 0.40 4.79 10.47
N HIS A 58 -0.34 3.75 10.85
CA HIS A 58 -0.13 2.98 12.07
C HIS A 58 -0.08 1.46 11.78
N GLY A 59 0.40 1.07 10.59
CA GLY A 59 0.61 -0.34 10.22
C GLY A 59 -0.55 -1.05 9.49
N SER A 60 -1.76 -0.49 9.47
CA SER A 60 -2.89 -1.02 8.67
C SER A 60 -3.16 -0.19 7.41
N THR A 61 -3.56 -0.87 6.34
CA THR A 61 -3.90 -0.28 5.04
C THR A 61 -5.38 -0.40 4.66
N THR A 62 -6.23 -0.92 5.57
CA THR A 62 -7.67 -1.14 5.29
C THR A 62 -8.39 0.15 4.89
N ASN A 63 -8.05 1.25 5.54
CA ASN A 63 -8.51 2.60 5.21
C ASN A 63 -8.07 3.04 3.81
N TYR A 64 -6.87 2.68 3.37
CA TYR A 64 -6.34 3.01 2.04
C TYR A 64 -7.08 2.22 0.96
N THR A 65 -7.30 0.91 1.18
CA THR A 65 -8.09 0.07 0.29
C THR A 65 -9.51 0.60 0.12
N LYS A 66 -10.18 0.94 1.23
CA LYS A 66 -11.53 1.50 1.21
C LYS A 66 -11.55 2.84 0.45
N TYR A 67 -10.57 3.70 0.71
CA TYR A 67 -10.44 4.99 0.06
C TYR A 67 -10.23 4.86 -1.46
N LEU A 68 -9.34 3.98 -1.92
CA LEU A 68 -9.12 3.73 -3.35
C LEU A 68 -10.40 3.25 -4.05
N ARG A 69 -11.16 2.36 -3.42
CA ARG A 69 -12.41 1.86 -3.98
C ARG A 69 -13.48 2.95 -4.04
N ASP A 70 -13.68 3.67 -2.94
CA ASP A 70 -14.82 4.58 -2.78
C ASP A 70 -14.60 5.92 -3.50
N ASN A 71 -13.35 6.41 -3.57
CA ASN A 71 -13.01 7.72 -4.14
C ASN A 71 -12.37 7.66 -5.54
N HIS A 72 -11.65 6.57 -5.85
CA HIS A 72 -10.92 6.43 -7.11
C HIS A 72 -11.42 5.27 -7.98
N HIS A 73 -12.39 4.50 -7.48
CA HIS A 73 -12.92 3.30 -8.13
C HIS A 73 -11.84 2.25 -8.46
N ILE A 74 -10.75 2.24 -7.69
CA ILE A 74 -9.65 1.29 -7.84
C ILE A 74 -9.86 0.13 -6.87
N THR A 75 -9.88 -1.07 -7.43
CA THR A 75 -9.95 -2.34 -6.71
C THR A 75 -8.90 -3.31 -7.22
N ASN A 76 -8.54 -4.32 -6.43
CA ASN A 76 -7.62 -5.37 -6.89
C ASN A 76 -8.09 -6.01 -8.22
N ALA A 77 -9.40 -6.26 -8.36
CA ALA A 77 -9.98 -6.79 -9.59
C ALA A 77 -9.77 -5.87 -10.80
N SER A 78 -9.92 -4.54 -10.64
CA SER A 78 -9.68 -3.58 -11.74
C SER A 78 -8.20 -3.44 -12.12
N LEU A 79 -7.29 -3.79 -11.21
CA LEU A 79 -5.85 -3.73 -11.45
C LEU A 79 -5.33 -5.01 -12.10
N SER A 80 -5.97 -6.16 -11.84
CA SER A 80 -5.56 -7.45 -12.40
C SER A 80 -5.57 -7.49 -13.93
N SER A 81 -6.28 -6.57 -14.59
CA SER A 81 -6.31 -6.43 -16.05
C SER A 81 -5.48 -5.26 -16.59
N LYS A 82 -4.75 -4.53 -15.74
CA LYS A 82 -3.99 -3.34 -16.11
C LYS A 82 -2.49 -3.62 -16.21
N THR A 83 -1.83 -2.97 -17.16
CA THR A 83 -0.37 -2.96 -17.21
C THR A 83 0.22 -2.00 -16.18
N PRO A 84 1.51 -2.15 -15.80
CA PRO A 84 2.18 -1.18 -14.94
C PRO A 84 2.15 0.26 -15.47
N GLU A 85 2.21 0.44 -16.79
CA GLU A 85 2.13 1.75 -17.46
C GLU A 85 0.73 2.38 -17.27
N GLU A 86 -0.33 1.59 -17.46
CA GLU A 86 -1.70 2.04 -17.23
C GLU A 86 -1.95 2.42 -15.76
N ILE A 87 -1.31 1.71 -14.82
CA ILE A 87 -1.35 2.05 -13.39
C ILE A 87 -0.58 3.34 -13.11
N SER A 88 0.56 3.54 -13.78
CA SER A 88 1.37 4.77 -13.62
C SER A 88 0.63 6.00 -14.12
N ASN A 89 -0.15 5.90 -15.20
CA ASN A 89 -0.93 7.01 -15.76
C ASN A 89 -2.07 7.50 -14.83
N LEU A 90 -2.38 6.76 -13.76
CA LEU A 90 -3.35 7.18 -12.74
C LEU A 90 -2.73 8.09 -11.68
N LYS A 91 -1.40 8.17 -11.63
CA LYS A 91 -0.62 8.94 -10.65
C LYS A 91 0.12 10.08 -11.33
#